data_AF-A0A7W0YMM2-F1
#
_entry.id   AF-A0A7W0YMM2-F1
#
_cell.length_a   1.000
_cell.length_b   1.000
_cell.length_c   1.000
_cell.angle_alpha   90.00
_cell.angle_beta   90.00
_cell.angle_gamma   90.00
#
_symmetry.space_group_name_H-M   'P 1'
#
loop_
_entity.id
_entity.type
_entity.pdbx_description
1 polymer ?
#
loop_
_entity_poly.entity_id
_entity_poly.type
_entity_poly.pdbx_seq_one_letter_code
_entity_poly.pdbx_strand_id
1 'polypeptide(L)'
;MRLHAARGQDRTVLQESERTESLPRLNEVTRVLEEARAAERLGERGRAARAYQFVADAWRHADPELQVYVAEARGALLGLTGEPRPAANGGTD
;
A
#
# COMPACT_ATOMS: atom_id res chain seq x y z
N MET A 1 41.72 -5.68 -16.34
CA MET A 1 40.57 -4.98 -15.73
C MET A 1 41.08 -4.20 -14.51
N ARG A 2 40.67 -2.93 -14.36
CA ARG A 2 41.31 -1.90 -13.49
C ARG A 2 40.85 -1.94 -12.02
N LEU A 3 41.76 -1.41 -11.20
CA LEU A 3 41.87 -1.23 -9.74
C LEU A 3 40.61 -0.80 -8.94
N HIS A 4 40.61 -1.28 -7.69
CA HIS A 4 39.92 -0.73 -6.52
C HIS A 4 40.27 0.76 -6.29
N ALA A 5 39.29 1.65 -6.43
CA ALA A 5 39.32 2.99 -5.84
C ALA A 5 38.87 2.83 -4.37
N ALA A 6 39.77 2.85 -3.40
CA ALA A 6 40.34 4.05 -2.77
C ALA A 6 39.32 4.83 -1.93
N ARG A 7 39.34 4.49 -0.63
CA ARG A 7 39.11 5.35 0.54
C ARG A 7 37.71 5.99 0.68
N GLY A 8 36.93 5.38 1.57
CA GLY A 8 36.22 6.14 2.61
C GLY A 8 34.83 6.68 2.25
N GLN A 9 34.16 6.14 1.24
CA GLN A 9 32.77 6.47 0.89
C GLN A 9 31.78 5.33 1.15
N ASP A 10 32.25 4.15 1.58
CA ASP A 10 31.41 2.95 1.69
C ASP A 10 30.37 3.01 2.81
N ARG A 11 30.52 3.94 3.76
CA ARG A 11 29.58 4.05 4.89
C ARG A 11 28.34 4.87 4.58
N THR A 12 28.35 5.68 3.52
CA THR A 12 27.24 6.60 3.20
C THR A 12 26.27 6.03 2.17
N VAL A 13 26.72 5.09 1.33
CA VAL A 13 25.86 4.46 0.31
C VAL A 13 24.94 3.40 0.92
N LEU A 14 25.37 2.74 2.00
CA LEU A 14 24.56 1.73 2.69
C LEU A 14 23.46 2.34 3.58
N GLN A 15 23.63 3.58 4.05
CA GLN A 15 22.62 4.22 4.90
C GLN A 15 21.43 4.79 4.09
N GLU A 16 21.65 5.11 2.81
CA GLU A 16 20.57 5.42 1.87
C GLU A 16 19.88 4.15 1.37
N SER A 17 20.63 3.06 1.13
CA SER A 17 20.03 1.77 0.76
C SER A 17 19.18 1.17 1.89
N GLU A 18 19.54 1.37 3.15
CA GLU A 18 18.72 0.93 4.30
C GLU A 18 17.39 1.70 4.45
N ARG A 19 17.29 2.94 3.92
CA ARG A 19 15.99 3.63 3.79
C ARG A 19 15.16 3.07 2.63
N THR A 20 15.81 2.52 1.60
CA THR A 20 15.18 1.90 0.43
C THR A 20 14.79 0.45 0.67
N GLU A 21 15.53 -0.30 1.49
CA GLU A 21 15.34 -1.73 1.74
C GLU A 21 14.14 -2.06 2.63
N SER A 22 13.56 -1.06 3.31
CA SER A 22 12.34 -1.23 4.11
C SER A 22 11.05 -0.89 3.35
N LEU A 23 11.13 -0.38 2.11
CA LEU A 23 9.93 -0.14 1.31
C LEU A 23 9.55 -1.44 0.59
N PRO A 24 8.29 -1.90 0.69
CA PRO A 24 7.84 -2.98 -0.17
C PRO A 24 8.09 -2.57 -1.62
N ARG A 25 8.58 -3.53 -2.41
CA ARG A 25 8.96 -3.27 -3.79
C ARG A 25 7.74 -2.73 -4.54
N LEU A 26 7.95 -1.79 -5.48
CA LEU A 26 6.84 -1.17 -6.23
C LEU A 26 5.88 -2.20 -6.84
N ASN A 27 6.39 -3.34 -7.31
CA ASN A 27 5.58 -4.44 -7.84
C ASN A 27 4.69 -5.13 -6.80
N GLU A 28 5.13 -5.19 -5.55
CA GLU A 28 4.38 -5.77 -4.44
C GLU A 28 3.21 -4.88 -4.03
N VAL A 29 3.44 -3.57 -3.89
CA VAL A 29 2.38 -2.63 -3.50
C VAL A 29 1.30 -2.51 -4.58
N THR A 30 1.70 -2.47 -5.86
CA THR A 30 0.74 -2.47 -6.99
C THR A 30 -0.10 -3.74 -7.01
N ARG A 31 0.51 -4.92 -6.80
CA ARG A 31 -0.22 -6.19 -6.70
C ARG A 31 -1.23 -6.18 -5.55
N VAL A 32 -0.85 -5.65 -4.39
CA VAL A 32 -1.74 -5.57 -3.22
C VAL A 32 -2.88 -4.58 -3.45
N LEU A 33 -2.66 -3.49 -4.18
CA LEU A 33 -3.72 -2.56 -4.58
C LEU A 33 -4.75 -3.22 -5.50
N GLU A 34 -4.31 -4.00 -6.48
CA GLU A 34 -5.21 -4.78 -7.34
C GLU A 34 -6.03 -5.79 -6.55
N GLU A 35 -5.40 -6.46 -5.58
CA GLU A 35 -6.08 -7.38 -4.65
C GLU A 35 -7.13 -6.65 -3.79
N ALA A 36 -6.82 -5.46 -3.27
CA ALA A 36 -7.74 -4.66 -2.48
C ALA A 36 -9.01 -4.32 -3.27
N ARG A 37 -8.85 -3.84 -4.51
CA ARG A 37 -9.96 -3.53 -5.41
C ARG A 37 -10.78 -4.76 -5.77
N ALA A 38 -10.13 -5.91 -5.98
CA ALA A 38 -10.83 -7.16 -6.27
C ALA A 38 -11.64 -7.64 -5.06
N ALA A 39 -11.05 -7.63 -3.87
CA ALA A 39 -11.73 -7.98 -2.63
C ALA A 39 -12.93 -7.05 -2.35
N GLU A 40 -12.78 -5.75 -2.60
CA GLU A 40 -13.88 -4.79 -2.45
C GLU A 40 -15.05 -5.09 -3.39
N ARG A 41 -14.78 -5.33 -4.69
CA ARG A 41 -15.82 -5.72 -5.66
C ARG A 41 -16.53 -7.03 -5.30
N LEU A 42 -15.82 -7.96 -4.66
CA LEU A 42 -16.37 -9.22 -4.18
C LEU A 42 -17.11 -9.10 -2.84
N GLY A 43 -17.13 -7.91 -2.22
CA GLY A 43 -17.75 -7.70 -0.91
C GLY A 43 -16.94 -8.22 0.28
N GLU A 44 -15.70 -8.65 0.06
CA GLU A 44 -14.76 -9.16 1.07
C GLU A 44 -14.14 -8.02 1.89
N ARG A 45 -15.00 -7.27 2.60
CA ARG A 45 -14.66 -5.99 3.24
C ARG A 45 -13.44 -6.04 4.14
N GLY A 46 -13.31 -7.09 4.95
CA GLY A 46 -12.17 -7.24 5.86
C GLY A 46 -10.84 -7.49 5.13
N ARG A 47 -10.88 -8.20 4.00
CA ARG A 47 -9.70 -8.44 3.16
C ARG A 47 -9.31 -7.17 2.41
N ALA A 48 -10.29 -6.46 1.84
CA ALA A 48 -10.10 -5.18 1.19
C ALA A 48 -9.46 -4.16 2.14
N ALA A 49 -9.97 -4.05 3.38
CA ALA A 49 -9.45 -3.11 4.37
C ALA A 49 -7.98 -3.40 4.70
N ARG A 50 -7.60 -4.65 4.97
CA ARG A 50 -6.19 -4.99 5.26
C ARG A 50 -5.26 -4.66 4.09
N ALA A 51 -5.70 -4.92 2.87
CA ALA A 51 -4.89 -4.65 1.67
C ALA A 51 -4.74 -3.14 1.40
N TYR A 52 -5.81 -2.35 1.52
CA TYR A 52 -5.71 -0.89 1.39
C TYR A 52 -4.87 -0.25 2.50
N GLN A 53 -4.94 -0.77 3.73
CA GLN A 53 -4.09 -0.30 4.83
C GLN A 53 -2.61 -0.52 4.51
N PHE A 54 -2.25 -1.70 4.01
CA PHE A 54 -0.88 -1.98 3.58
C PHE A 54 -0.38 -0.98 2.53
N VAL A 55 -1.19 -0.66 1.51
CA VAL A 55 -0.83 0.32 0.47
C VAL A 55 -0.64 1.71 1.06
N ALA A 56 -1.55 2.15 1.91
CA ALA A 56 -1.50 3.47 2.54
C ALA A 56 -0.26 3.64 3.44
N ASP A 57 0.15 2.59 4.14
CA ASP A 57 1.33 2.57 5.01
C ASP A 57 2.62 2.50 4.19
N ALA A 58 2.64 1.65 3.16
CA ALA A 58 3.77 1.44 2.26
C ALA A 58 4.17 2.70 1.48
N TRP A 59 3.18 3.46 0.99
CA TRP A 59 3.40 4.65 0.15
C TRP A 59 3.17 5.97 0.87
N ARG A 60 3.09 5.97 2.20
CA ARG A 60 2.83 7.19 3.01
C ARG A 60 3.75 8.38 2.70
N HIS A 61 4.96 8.13 2.20
CA HIS A 61 5.98 9.13 1.83
C HIS A 61 6.56 8.89 0.43
N ALA A 62 5.87 8.13 -0.42
CA ALA A 62 6.29 7.90 -1.79
C ALA A 62 6.20 9.19 -2.62
N ASP A 63 6.82 9.20 -3.79
CA ASP A 63 6.80 10.31 -4.74
C ASP A 63 5.36 10.83 -5.00
N PRO A 64 5.18 12.13 -5.29
CA PRO A 64 3.85 12.73 -5.46
C PRO A 64 2.94 11.99 -6.45
N GLU A 65 3.51 11.41 -7.50
CA GLU A 65 2.78 10.64 -8.52
C GLU A 65 2.11 9.38 -7.94
N LEU A 66 2.66 8.81 -6.87
CA LEU A 66 2.11 7.62 -6.20
C LEU A 66 1.07 7.97 -5.12
N GLN A 67 0.98 9.23 -4.71
CA GLN A 67 0.05 9.67 -3.66
C GLN A 67 -1.43 9.56 -4.07
N VAL A 68 -1.73 9.53 -5.37
CA VAL A 68 -3.10 9.28 -5.86
C VAL A 68 -3.65 7.94 -5.38
N TYR A 69 -2.81 6.90 -5.33
CA TYR A 69 -3.20 5.57 -4.87
C TYR A 69 -3.31 5.48 -3.34
N VAL A 70 -2.52 6.28 -2.61
CA VAL A 70 -2.64 6.43 -1.15
C VAL A 70 -3.96 7.10 -0.79
N ALA A 71 -4.35 8.14 -1.54
CA ALA A 71 -5.64 8.81 -1.35
C ALA A 71 -6.82 7.88 -1.62
N GLU A 72 -6.76 7.09 -2.70
CA GLU A 72 -7.74 6.04 -3.00
C GLU A 72 -7.84 5.04 -1.84
N ALA A 73 -6.71 4.48 -1.39
CA ALA A 73 -6.67 3.48 -0.33
C ALA A 73 -7.26 4.01 0.99
N ARG A 74 -6.94 5.25 1.37
CA ARG A 74 -7.50 5.89 2.57
C ARG A 74 -9.01 6.14 2.44
N GLY A 75 -9.47 6.57 1.27
CA GLY A 75 -10.90 6.75 1.00
C GLY A 75 -11.68 5.44 1.14
N ALA A 76 -11.16 4.36 0.54
CA ALA A 76 -11.75 3.03 0.63
C ALA A 76 -11.78 2.51 2.08
N LEU A 77 -10.69 2.70 2.84
CA LEU A 77 -10.64 2.32 4.25
C LEU A 77 -11.76 2.97 5.06
N LEU A 78 -11.97 4.28 4.92
CA LEU A 78 -13.02 5.00 5.64
C LEU A 78 -14.42 4.43 5.35
N GLY A 79 -14.71 4.11 4.08
CA GLY A 79 -15.97 3.49 3.70
C GLY A 79 -16.13 2.05 4.19
N LEU A 80 -15.02 1.30 4.30
CA LEU A 80 -15.02 -0.08 4.76
C LEU A 80 -15.16 -0.20 6.28
N THR A 81 -14.52 0.70 7.04
CA THR A 81 -14.56 0.73 8.50
C THR A 81 -15.75 1.52 9.07
N GLY A 82 -16.30 2.45 8.28
CA GLY A 82 -17.32 3.40 8.73
C GLY A 82 -18.77 2.89 8.74
N GLU A 83 -19.11 1.84 7.99
CA GLU A 83 -20.49 1.35 7.92
C GLU A 83 -20.60 -0.17 8.20
N PRO A 84 -21.29 -0.57 9.29
CA PRO A 84 -22.05 -1.80 9.30
C PRO A 84 -23.28 -1.56 8.41
N ARG A 85 -23.28 -2.15 7.22
CA ARG A 85 -24.48 -2.16 6.38
C ARG A 85 -25.63 -2.76 7.22
N PRO A 86 -26.74 -2.05 7.49
CA PRO A 86 -27.93 -2.71 8.00
C PRO A 86 -28.29 -3.77 6.97
N ALA A 87 -28.42 -5.02 7.42
CA ALA A 87 -28.97 -6.07 6.59
C ALA A 87 -30.23 -5.50 5.92
N ALA A 88 -30.29 -5.59 4.59
CA ALA A 88 -31.52 -5.35 3.86
C ALA A 88 -32.53 -6.35 4.40
N ASN A 89 -33.30 -5.91 5.39
CA ASN A 89 -34.38 -6.68 5.96
C ASN A 89 -35.38 -6.94 4.83
N GLY A 90 -35.69 -8.22 4.65
CA GLY A 90 -36.82 -8.64 3.84
C GLY A 90 -38.09 -7.95 4.34
N GLY A 91 -38.79 -7.34 3.41
CA GLY A 91 -40.17 -6.89 3.56
C GLY A 91 -40.96 -7.46 2.40
N THR A 92 -41.17 -8.78 2.43
CA THR A 92 -42.37 -9.37 1.82
C THR A 92 -43.53 -9.07 2.77
N ASP A 93 -44.40 -8.16 2.36
CA ASP A 93 -45.85 -8.28 2.51
C ASP A 93 -46.52 -7.57 1.32
#